data_AF-A0A9D8YTP7-F1
#
_entry.id   AF-A0A9D8YTP7-F1
#
_cell.length_a   1.000
_cell.length_b   1.000
_cell.length_c   1.000
_cell.angle_alpha   90.00
_cell.angle_beta   90.00
_cell.angle_gamma   90.00
#
_symmetry.space_group_name_H-M   'P 1'
#
loop_
_entity.id
_entity.type
_entity.pdbx_description
1 polymer ?
#
loop_
_entity_poly.entity_id
_entity_poly.type
_entity_poly.pdbx_seq_one_letter_code
_entity_poly.pdbx_strand_id
1 'polypeptide(L)'
;YRACYEGTMNTSYLSFRKDGTFDDYNIGFFAYARYINGTWTQKGDTLELKYSEEKLDILGDKLVFINGKIFSIKADSLIDTRYYLGFCNGLN
;
A
#
# COMPACT_ATOMS: atom_id res chain seq x y z
N TYR A 1 -1.96 -4.59 9.54
CA TYR A 1 -1.15 -3.35 9.39
C TYR A 1 -2.02 -2.25 8.80
N ARG A 2 -1.70 -0.98 9.04
CA ARG A 2 -2.34 0.17 8.36
C ARG A 2 -1.25 1.13 7.91
N ALA A 3 -1.43 1.74 6.75
CA ALA A 3 -0.52 2.71 6.19
C ALA A 3 -1.26 3.81 5.44
N CYS A 4 -0.57 4.93 5.29
CA CYS A 4 -1.04 6.09 4.56
C CYS A 4 0.01 6.52 3.54
N TYR A 5 -0.47 7.01 2.41
CA TYR A 5 0.28 7.82 1.47
C TYR A 5 -0.39 9.18 1.35
N GLU A 6 0.40 10.25 1.42
CA GLU A 6 -0.05 11.62 1.17
C GLU A 6 0.87 12.22 0.10
N GLY A 7 0.26 12.76 -0.94
CA GLY A 7 0.90 13.65 -1.90
C GLY A 7 0.06 14.92 -2.06
N THR A 8 0.53 15.86 -2.88
CA THR A 8 -0.03 17.21 -2.98
C THR A 8 -1.52 17.24 -3.32
N MET A 9 -2.01 16.26 -4.07
CA MET A 9 -3.42 16.21 -4.50
C MET A 9 -4.00 14.80 -4.45
N ASN A 10 -3.33 13.90 -3.73
CA ASN A 10 -3.73 12.51 -3.65
C ASN A 10 -3.42 11.92 -2.27
N THR A 11 -4.35 11.13 -1.76
CA THR A 11 -4.20 10.42 -0.49
C THR A 11 -4.58 8.97 -0.71
N SER A 12 -3.84 8.04 -0.11
CA SER A 12 -4.19 6.63 -0.14
C SER A 12 -4.17 6.02 1.25
N TYR A 13 -5.17 5.19 1.53
CA TYR A 13 -5.31 4.46 2.78
C TYR A 13 -5.18 2.97 2.51
N LEU A 14 -4.10 2.38 2.99
CA LEU A 14 -3.81 0.96 2.83
C LEU A 14 -4.04 0.23 4.16
N SER A 15 -4.93 -0.76 4.16
CA SER A 15 -5.26 -1.56 5.34
C SER A 15 -5.07 -3.05 5.05
N PHE A 16 -4.30 -3.72 5.92
CA PHE A 16 -4.12 -5.17 5.95
C PHE A 16 -4.87 -5.75 7.14
N ARG A 17 -5.93 -6.51 6.86
CA ARG A 17 -6.87 -7.05 7.84
C ARG A 17 -6.43 -8.42 8.35
N LYS A 18 -6.89 -8.78 9.56
CA LYS A 18 -6.50 -10.04 10.24
C LYS A 18 -6.99 -11.30 9.54
N ASP A 19 -8.03 -11.18 8.72
CA ASP A 19 -8.59 -12.28 7.92
C ASP A 19 -7.78 -12.58 6.65
N GLY A 20 -6.65 -11.89 6.44
CA GLY A 20 -5.81 -12.07 5.26
C GLY A 20 -6.26 -11.26 4.05
N THR A 21 -7.24 -10.36 4.19
CA THR A 21 -7.63 -9.43 3.13
C THR A 21 -6.91 -8.08 3.26
N PHE A 22 -6.73 -7.39 2.16
CA PHE A 22 -6.28 -6.00 2.16
C PHE A 22 -7.16 -5.12 1.28
N ASP A 23 -7.17 -3.85 1.62
CA ASP A 23 -7.83 -2.77 0.87
C ASP A 23 -6.87 -1.59 0.74
N ASP A 24 -6.87 -0.97 -0.43
CA ASP A 24 -6.26 0.33 -0.69
C ASP A 24 -7.32 1.26 -1.26
N TYR A 25 -7.57 2.36 -0.55
CA TYR A 25 -8.50 3.40 -0.98
C TYR A 25 -7.71 4.64 -1.40
N ASN A 26 -7.60 4.85 -2.70
CA ASN A 26 -6.88 5.97 -3.29
C ASN A 26 -7.85 7.07 -3.70
N ILE A 27 -7.64 8.28 -3.19
CA ILE A 27 -8.37 9.49 -3.55
C ILE A 27 -7.38 10.38 -4.30
N GLY A 28 -7.64 10.59 -5.59
CA GLY A 28 -6.83 11.45 -6.45
C GLY A 28 -7.46 12.80 -6.73
N PHE A 29 -6.90 13.48 -7.72
CA PHE A 29 -7.36 14.79 -8.18
C PHE A 29 -8.84 14.74 -8.65
N PHE A 30 -9.57 15.85 -8.46
CA PHE A 30 -11.02 15.96 -8.71
C PHE A 30 -11.91 14.93 -8.00
N ALA A 31 -11.48 14.44 -6.83
CA ALA A 31 -12.20 13.41 -6.07
C ALA A 31 -12.42 12.10 -6.85
N TYR A 32 -11.58 11.82 -7.85
CA TYR A 32 -11.54 10.49 -8.45
C TYR A 32 -11.07 9.50 -7.39
N ALA A 33 -11.93 8.54 -7.04
CA ALA A 33 -11.64 7.52 -6.07
C ALA A 33 -11.43 6.17 -6.76
N ARG A 34 -10.37 5.48 -6.36
CA ARG A 34 -10.05 4.13 -6.81
C ARG A 34 -9.96 3.22 -5.59
N TYR A 35 -10.62 2.07 -5.68
CA TYR A 35 -10.62 1.07 -4.62
C TYR A 35 -9.97 -0.20 -5.14
N ILE A 36 -8.90 -0.62 -4.47
CA ILE A 36 -8.14 -1.81 -4.80
C ILE A 36 -8.22 -2.75 -3.62
N ASN A 37 -8.38 -4.05 -3.88
CA ASN A 37 -8.44 -5.05 -2.83
C ASN A 37 -7.83 -6.37 -3.27
N GLY A 38 -7.63 -7.25 -2.31
CA GLY A 38 -7.14 -8.58 -2.53
C GLY A 38 -6.86 -9.32 -1.24
N THR A 39 -6.00 -10.33 -1.33
CA THR A 39 -5.49 -11.07 -0.19
C THR A 39 -4.01 -10.83 0.01
N TRP A 40 -3.54 -11.01 1.24
CA TRP A 40 -2.13 -10.92 1.59
C TRP A 40 -1.70 -12.11 2.44
N THR A 41 -0.44 -12.48 2.30
CA THR A 41 0.20 -13.48 3.16
C THR A 41 1.58 -12.98 3.57
N GLN A 42 2.04 -13.34 4.77
CA GLN A 42 3.36 -12.95 5.26
C GLN A 42 4.31 -14.15 5.22
N LYS A 43 5.48 -13.97 4.60
CA LYS A 43 6.59 -14.93 4.53
C LYS A 43 7.85 -14.26 5.07
N GLY A 44 8.17 -14.52 6.34
CA GLY A 44 9.22 -13.78 7.04
C GLY A 44 8.91 -12.29 7.07
N ASP A 45 9.84 -11.48 6.56
CA ASP A 45 9.74 -10.01 6.52
C ASP A 45 8.99 -9.49 5.28
N THR A 46 8.60 -10.38 4.36
CA THR A 46 7.91 -10.01 3.12
C THR A 46 6.40 -10.28 3.22
N LEU A 47 5.59 -9.29 2.86
CA LEU A 47 4.18 -9.49 2.52
C LEU A 47 4.03 -9.76 1.03
N GLU A 48 3.35 -10.83 0.67
CA GLU A 48 2.93 -11.12 -0.70
C GLU A 48 1.46 -10.74 -0.88
N LEU A 49 1.17 -9.97 -1.92
CA LEU A 49 -0.16 -9.48 -2.28
C LEU A 49 -0.71 -10.26 -3.48
N LYS A 50 -2.00 -10.56 -3.44
CA LYS A 50 -2.76 -11.10 -4.56
C LYS A 50 -3.99 -10.24 -4.77
N TYR A 51 -3.99 -9.46 -5.85
CA TYR A 51 -5.07 -8.55 -6.20
C TYR A 51 -6.29 -9.31 -6.74
N SER A 52 -7.49 -8.84 -6.42
CA SER A 52 -8.73 -9.41 -6.95
C SER A 52 -8.98 -9.03 -8.41
N GLU A 53 -8.68 -7.77 -8.76
CA GLU A 53 -8.94 -7.20 -10.08
C GLU A 53 -7.75 -6.34 -10.53
N GLU A 54 -7.75 -5.08 -10.08
CA GLU A 54 -6.77 -4.09 -10.48
C GLU A 54 -5.59 -4.04 -9.52
N LYS A 55 -4.39 -3.83 -10.06
CA LYS A 55 -3.16 -3.71 -9.29
C LYS A 55 -2.70 -2.25 -9.24
N LEU A 56 -2.21 -1.81 -8.08
CA LEU A 56 -1.48 -0.56 -7.99
C LEU A 56 -0.01 -0.84 -8.28
N ASP A 57 0.50 -0.33 -9.41
CA ASP A 57 1.86 -0.62 -9.86
C ASP A 57 2.92 -0.29 -8.83
N ILE A 58 2.71 0.75 -8.01
CA ILE A 58 3.69 1.16 -6.99
C ILE A 58 3.79 0.16 -5.83
N LEU A 59 2.69 -0.51 -5.46
CA LEU A 59 2.69 -1.53 -4.41
C LEU A 59 3.25 -2.87 -4.90
N GLY A 60 3.18 -3.17 -6.20
CA GLY A 60 3.71 -4.44 -6.73
C GLY A 60 3.02 -5.65 -6.09
N ASP A 61 3.65 -6.83 -6.13
CA ASP A 61 3.10 -8.06 -5.52
C ASP A 61 3.78 -8.43 -4.20
N LYS A 62 4.85 -7.72 -3.85
CA LYS A 62 5.68 -8.02 -2.68
C LYS A 62 6.05 -6.73 -1.99
N LEU A 63 5.81 -6.68 -0.69
CA LEU A 63 6.08 -5.54 0.17
C LEU A 63 7.01 -5.92 1.32
N VAL A 64 7.82 -4.98 1.76
CA VAL A 64 8.58 -5.05 3.01
C VAL A 64 8.38 -3.77 3.81
N PHE A 65 8.39 -3.91 5.13
CA PHE A 65 8.29 -2.79 6.06
C PHE A 65 9.67 -2.48 6.63
N ILE A 66 10.19 -1.27 6.38
CA ILE A 66 11.52 -0.86 6.85
C ILE A 66 11.36 0.51 7.52
N ASN A 67 11.70 0.60 8.81
CA ASN A 67 11.68 1.85 9.59
C ASN A 67 10.36 2.63 9.47
N GLY A 68 9.22 1.92 9.52
CA GLY A 68 7.90 2.55 9.42
C GLY A 68 7.47 2.94 8.01
N LYS A 69 8.26 2.64 6.98
CA LYS A 69 7.90 2.85 5.57
C LYS A 69 7.62 1.54 4.85
N ILE A 70 6.87 1.62 3.76
CA ILE A 70 6.58 0.48 2.88
C ILE A 70 7.42 0.59 1.61
N PHE A 71 8.13 -0.48 1.27
CA PHE A 71 8.83 -0.63 0.00
C PHE A 71 8.22 -1.79 -0.77
N SER A 72 8.09 -1.66 -2.09
CA SER A 72 7.76 -2.79 -2.95
C SER A 72 9.04 -3.42 -3.49
N ILE A 73 9.04 -4.75 -3.59
CA ILE A 73 10.14 -5.50 -4.20
C ILE A 73 9.82 -5.70 -5.68
N LYS A 74 10.66 -5.15 -6.55
CA LYS A 74 10.59 -5.37 -8.00
C LYS A 74 11.92 -5.87 -8.51
N ALA A 75 11.92 -7.05 -9.13
CA ALA A 75 13.14 -7.80 -9.43
C ALA A 75 14.00 -7.91 -8.16
N ASP A 76 15.19 -7.31 -8.17
CA ASP A 76 16.13 -7.30 -7.03
C ASP A 76 16.30 -5.89 -6.44
N SER A 77 15.27 -5.04 -6.52
CA SER A 77 15.31 -3.66 -6.03
C SER A 77 14.12 -3.34 -5.13
N LEU A 78 14.39 -2.48 -4.14
CA LEU A 78 13.37 -1.87 -3.29
C LEU A 78 12.92 -0.55 -3.90
N ILE A 79 11.62 -0.45 -4.16
CA ILE A 79 10.98 0.76 -4.67
C ILE A 79 10.23 1.43 -3.53
N ASP A 80 10.55 2.69 -3.26
CA ASP A 80 9.83 3.47 -2.26
C ASP A 80 8.39 3.70 -2.73
N THR A 81 7.43 3.16 -1.98
CA THR A 81 6.00 3.31 -2.30
C THR A 81 5.44 4.64 -1.85
N ARG A 82 6.20 5.40 -1.05
CA ARG A 82 5.82 6.60 -0.31
C ARG A 82 4.76 6.37 0.77
N TYR A 83 4.31 5.14 0.98
CA TYR A 83 3.48 4.81 2.12
C TYR A 83 4.30 4.73 3.40
N TYR A 84 3.72 5.22 4.48
CA TYR A 84 4.23 5.08 5.82
C TYR A 84 3.19 4.43 6.73
N LEU A 85 3.64 3.65 7.71
CA LEU A 85 2.78 2.95 8.66
C LEU A 85 2.05 3.95 9.55
N GLY A 86 0.78 3.68 9.83
CA GLY A 86 -0.08 4.50 10.67
C GLY A 86 -1.17 5.22 9.89
N PHE A 87 -1.64 6.33 10.47
CA PHE A 87 -2.69 7.18 9.92
C PHE A 87 -2.09 8.33 9.11
N CYS A 88 -2.88 8.88 8.20
CA CYS A 88 -2.53 10.13 7.52
C CYS A 88 -2.42 11.27 8.53
N ASN A 89 -1.30 11.99 8.50
CA ASN A 89 -0.94 13.00 9.48
C ASN A 89 -1.18 14.43 8.98
N GLY A 90 -1.64 14.62 7.73
CA GLY A 90 -1.78 15.93 7.10
C GLY A 90 -0.43 16.58 6.82
N LEU A 91 0.59 15.78 6.45
CA LEU A 91 1.98 16.25 6.31
C LEU A 91 2.29 16.88 4.94
N ASN A 92 1.32 16.91 4.02
CA ASN A 92 1.41 17.55 2.71
C ASN A 92 0.38 18.66 2.53
#